data_AF-A0A2H0R0S8-F1
#
_entry.id   AF-A0A2H0R0S8-F1
#
_cell.length_a   1.000
_cell.length_b   1.000
_cell.length_c   1.000
_cell.angle_alpha   90.00
_cell.angle_beta   90.00
_cell.angle_gamma   90.00
#
_symmetry.space_group_name_H-M   'P 1'
#
loop_
_entity.id
_entity.type
_entity.pdbx_description
1 polymer ?
#
loop_
_entity_poly.entity_id
_entity_poly.type
_entity_poly.pdbx_seq_one_letter_code
_entity_poly.pdbx_strand_id
1 'polypeptide(L)'
;MEELNNVEIFENVKNRIKEIFNGEGLSENLNSEIERWHNRRQQETDRPGGTIEQRVVFQMELAQIYIAVGKNDSAFDTLEDVWDEANQEGLVDLVEEITNLMNSL
;
A
#
# COMPACT_ATOMS: atom_id res chain seq x y z
N MET A 1 -22.19 -19.99 8.18
CA MET A 1 -20.83 -19.45 8.40
C MET A 1 -20.43 -18.85 7.08
N GLU A 2 -20.68 -17.56 6.94
CA GLU A 2 -20.69 -16.84 5.67
C GLU A 2 -19.82 -15.59 5.86
N GLU A 3 -18.50 -15.75 5.72
CA GLU A 3 -17.57 -14.63 5.97
C GLU A 3 -16.22 -14.82 5.26
N LEU A 4 -16.24 -15.31 4.01
CA LEU A 4 -15.01 -15.58 3.24
C LEU A 4 -15.03 -15.03 1.81
N ASN A 5 -15.80 -13.98 1.51
CA ASN A 5 -15.84 -13.43 0.14
C ASN A 5 -15.99 -11.91 0.04
N ASN A 6 -15.36 -11.16 0.95
CA ASN A 6 -15.21 -9.71 0.77
C ASN A 6 -13.72 -9.34 0.77
N VAL A 7 -12.99 -9.82 -0.25
CA VAL A 7 -11.69 -9.25 -0.59
C VAL A 7 -11.97 -7.83 -1.07
N GLU A 8 -11.76 -6.87 -0.17
CA GLU A 8 -11.90 -5.47 -0.51
C GLU A 8 -10.81 -5.09 -1.52
N ILE A 9 -11.21 -4.60 -2.69
CA ILE A 9 -10.28 -4.16 -3.73
C ILE A 9 -9.51 -2.94 -3.21
N PHE A 10 -8.19 -2.95 -3.32
CA PHE A 10 -7.30 -1.88 -2.84
C PHE A 10 -7.74 -0.49 -3.30
N GLU A 11 -8.20 -0.36 -4.55
CA GLU A 11 -8.68 0.92 -5.10
C GLU A 11 -9.86 1.51 -4.30
N ASN A 12 -10.75 0.67 -3.76
CA ASN A 12 -11.85 1.14 -2.91
C ASN A 12 -11.33 1.67 -1.57
N VAL A 13 -10.32 1.01 -0.99
CA VAL A 13 -9.67 1.47 0.24
C VAL A 13 -8.98 2.80 0.00
N LYS A 14 -8.18 2.91 -1.07
CA LYS A 14 -7.47 4.13 -1.45
C LYS A 14 -8.42 5.30 -1.65
N ASN A 15 -9.55 5.06 -2.34
CA ASN A 15 -10.59 6.09 -2.52
C ASN A 15 -11.24 6.51 -1.20
N ARG A 16 -11.57 5.55 -0.31
CA ARG A 16 -12.11 5.87 1.02
C ARG A 16 -11.14 6.69 1.87
N ILE A 17 -9.86 6.31 1.89
CA ILE A 17 -8.80 7.06 2.59
C ILE A 17 -8.71 8.49 2.05
N LYS A 18 -8.73 8.64 0.71
CA LYS A 18 -8.71 9.96 0.06
C LYS A 18 -9.95 10.79 0.41
N GLU A 19 -11.12 10.19 0.47
CA GLU A 19 -12.37 10.87 0.88
C GLU A 19 -12.30 11.36 2.33
N ILE A 20 -11.83 10.51 3.27
CA ILE A 20 -11.63 10.91 4.67
C ILE A 20 -10.63 12.05 4.77
N PHE A 21 -9.49 11.95 4.08
CA PHE A 21 -8.46 12.98 4.09
C PHE A 21 -8.97 14.31 3.52
N ASN A 22 -9.75 14.28 2.43
CA ASN A 22 -10.33 15.50 1.86
C ASN A 22 -11.39 16.14 2.78
N GLY A 23 -12.10 15.34 3.59
CA GLY A 23 -13.13 15.84 4.51
C GLY A 23 -12.57 16.33 5.85
N GLU A 24 -11.57 15.63 6.38
CA GLU A 24 -11.11 15.80 7.77
C GLU A 24 -9.62 16.11 7.91
N GLY A 25 -8.83 16.01 6.83
CA GLY A 25 -7.37 16.11 6.87
C GLY A 25 -6.73 14.93 7.60
N LEU A 26 -5.61 15.19 8.29
CA LEU A 26 -4.93 14.19 9.12
C LEU A 26 -5.69 13.99 10.45
N SER A 27 -6.74 13.17 10.42
CA SER A 27 -7.60 12.88 11.58
C SER A 27 -7.33 11.51 12.21
N GLU A 28 -7.84 11.29 13.42
CA GLU A 28 -7.83 9.97 14.07
C GLU A 28 -8.62 8.92 13.26
N ASN A 29 -9.69 9.36 12.58
CA ASN A 29 -10.48 8.50 11.70
C ASN A 29 -9.64 8.02 10.50
N LEU A 30 -8.90 8.93 9.87
CA LEU A 30 -7.96 8.58 8.79
C LEU A 30 -6.92 7.56 9.27
N ASN A 31 -6.29 7.83 10.42
CA ASN A 31 -5.27 6.93 10.98
C ASN A 31 -5.84 5.55 11.29
N SER A 32 -7.04 5.50 11.87
CA SER A 32 -7.75 4.24 12.17
C SER A 32 -8.05 3.45 10.89
N GLU A 33 -8.40 4.13 9.81
CA GLU A 33 -8.73 3.48 8.54
C GLU A 33 -7.49 2.92 7.84
N ILE A 34 -6.38 3.67 7.84
CA ILE A 34 -5.08 3.19 7.33
C ILE A 34 -4.61 1.99 8.16
N GLU A 35 -4.72 2.05 9.49
CA GLU A 35 -4.31 0.95 10.39
C GLU A 35 -5.15 -0.31 10.17
N ARG A 36 -6.48 -0.16 10.01
CA ARG A 36 -7.37 -1.29 9.69
C ARG A 36 -6.99 -1.98 8.40
N TRP A 37 -6.71 -1.21 7.35
CA TRP A 37 -6.25 -1.75 6.08
C TRP A 37 -4.90 -2.45 6.25
N HIS A 38 -3.91 -1.80 6.88
CA HIS A 38 -2.57 -2.35 7.09
C HIS A 38 -2.64 -3.69 7.82
N ASN A 39 -3.38 -3.76 8.92
CA ASN A 39 -3.51 -4.99 9.72
C ASN A 39 -4.19 -6.11 8.94
N ARG A 40 -5.18 -5.80 8.11
CA ARG A 40 -5.82 -6.79 7.23
C ARG A 40 -4.83 -7.28 6.17
N ARG A 41 -4.14 -6.36 5.51
CA ARG A 41 -3.22 -6.68 4.41
C ARG A 41 -2.03 -7.48 4.89
N GLN A 42 -1.49 -7.13 6.05
CA GLN A 42 -0.44 -7.90 6.72
C GLN A 42 -0.89 -9.34 7.01
N GLN A 43 -2.13 -9.56 7.47
CA GLN A 43 -2.65 -10.93 7.69
C GLN A 43 -2.78 -11.75 6.40
N GLU A 44 -2.82 -11.11 5.24
CA GLU A 44 -2.83 -11.77 3.93
C GLU A 44 -1.40 -12.13 3.49
N THR A 45 -0.42 -11.26 3.76
CA THR A 45 0.96 -11.39 3.28
C THR A 45 1.92 -12.09 4.26
N ASP A 46 1.75 -11.96 5.57
CA ASP A 46 2.60 -12.60 6.61
C ASP A 46 2.22 -14.06 6.90
N ARG A 47 1.42 -14.69 6.03
CA ARG A 47 1.12 -16.11 6.17
C ARG A 47 2.36 -16.95 5.88
N PRO A 48 2.57 -18.08 6.57
CA PRO A 48 3.63 -19.02 6.21
C PRO A 48 3.56 -19.37 4.72
N GLY A 49 4.63 -19.04 3.97
CA GLY A 49 4.68 -19.19 2.51
C GLY A 49 4.43 -17.91 1.71
N GLY A 50 4.32 -16.74 2.35
CA GLY A 50 4.27 -15.44 1.66
C GLY A 50 5.50 -15.19 0.80
N THR A 51 5.30 -14.66 -0.42
CA THR A 51 6.39 -14.40 -1.37
C THR A 51 6.95 -12.99 -1.21
N ILE A 52 8.18 -12.78 -1.69
CA ILE A 52 8.78 -11.43 -1.71
C ILE A 52 7.94 -10.50 -2.59
N GLU A 53 7.43 -11.00 -3.72
CA GLU A 53 6.50 -10.29 -4.58
C GLU A 53 5.26 -9.78 -3.82
N GLN A 54 4.65 -10.60 -2.96
CA GLN A 54 3.51 -10.18 -2.14
C GLN A 54 3.87 -9.08 -1.14
N ARG A 55 5.07 -9.14 -0.56
CA ARG A 55 5.57 -8.10 0.34
C ARG A 55 5.81 -6.78 -0.41
N VAL A 56 6.44 -6.84 -1.58
CA VAL A 56 6.67 -5.67 -2.45
C VAL A 56 5.34 -5.02 -2.82
N VAL A 57 4.36 -5.80 -3.28
CA VAL A 57 3.02 -5.29 -3.63
C VAL A 57 2.34 -4.62 -2.43
N PHE A 58 2.40 -5.22 -1.24
CA PHE A 58 1.84 -4.62 -0.03
C PHE A 58 2.45 -3.25 0.29
N GLN A 59 3.78 -3.14 0.21
CA GLN A 59 4.45 -1.87 0.48
C GLN A 59 4.20 -0.82 -0.62
N MET A 60 4.06 -1.24 -1.89
CA MET A 60 3.60 -0.36 -2.97
C MET A 60 2.19 0.19 -2.73
N GLU A 61 1.27 -0.65 -2.24
CA GLU A 61 -0.07 -0.23 -1.84
C GLU A 61 -0.01 0.79 -0.68
N LEU A 62 0.88 0.58 0.31
CA LEU A 62 1.10 1.52 1.41
C LEU A 62 1.65 2.87 0.92
N ALA A 63 2.61 2.85 0.01
CA ALA A 63 3.13 4.06 -0.62
C ALA A 63 2.01 4.83 -1.33
N GLN A 64 1.17 4.14 -2.12
CA GLN A 64 0.02 4.77 -2.79
C GLN A 64 -0.99 5.41 -1.81
N ILE A 65 -1.16 4.84 -0.61
CA ILE A 65 -1.92 5.47 0.47
C ILE A 65 -1.25 6.75 0.94
N TYR A 66 0.08 6.75 1.15
CA TYR A 66 0.83 7.95 1.50
C TYR A 66 0.71 9.05 0.43
N ILE A 67 0.77 8.69 -0.85
CA ILE A 67 0.51 9.62 -1.97
C ILE A 67 -0.90 10.21 -1.86
N ALA A 68 -1.91 9.38 -1.63
CA ALA A 68 -3.31 9.81 -1.55
C ALA A 68 -3.59 10.82 -0.42
N VAL A 69 -2.75 10.83 0.63
CA VAL A 69 -2.87 11.74 1.78
C VAL A 69 -1.77 12.81 1.83
N GLY A 70 -1.05 13.02 0.71
CA GLY A 70 -0.03 14.05 0.57
C GLY A 70 1.24 13.83 1.37
N LYS A 71 1.52 12.59 1.82
CA LYS A 71 2.77 12.21 2.50
C LYS A 71 3.81 11.74 1.48
N ASN A 72 4.18 12.61 0.54
CA ASN A 72 5.04 12.24 -0.58
C ASN A 72 6.43 11.77 -0.15
N ASP A 73 7.05 12.39 0.87
CA ASP A 73 8.35 11.95 1.40
C ASP A 73 8.27 10.51 1.93
N SER A 74 7.25 10.20 2.75
CA SER A 74 7.04 8.83 3.24
C SER A 74 6.69 7.85 2.12
N ALA A 75 5.98 8.29 1.09
CA ALA A 75 5.72 7.48 -0.09
C ALA A 75 7.02 7.16 -0.84
N PHE A 76 7.89 8.16 -1.02
CA PHE A 76 9.16 8.01 -1.71
C PHE A 76 10.11 7.08 -0.95
N ASP A 77 10.29 7.29 0.36
CA ASP A 77 11.11 6.42 1.21
C ASP A 77 10.62 4.95 1.13
N THR A 78 9.30 4.75 1.21
CA THR A 78 8.71 3.39 1.08
C THR A 78 8.96 2.80 -0.30
N LEU A 79 8.86 3.60 -1.37
CA LEU A 79 9.07 3.15 -2.75
C LEU A 79 10.55 2.82 -3.02
N GLU A 80 11.48 3.56 -2.45
CA GLU A 80 12.92 3.31 -2.58
C GLU A 80 13.29 1.95 -1.95
N ASP A 81 12.84 1.70 -0.72
CA ASP A 81 13.09 0.43 -0.01
C ASP A 81 12.59 -0.79 -0.81
N VAL A 82 11.39 -0.68 -1.40
CA VAL A 82 10.78 -1.80 -2.13
C VAL A 82 11.31 -1.93 -3.56
N TRP A 83 11.81 -0.83 -4.14
CA TRP A 83 12.50 -0.86 -5.42
C TRP A 83 13.76 -1.71 -5.31
N ASP A 84 14.57 -1.48 -4.27
CA ASP A 84 15.80 -2.24 -4.01
C ASP A 84 15.50 -3.74 -3.84
N GLU A 85 14.46 -4.06 -3.07
CA GLU A 85 14.01 -5.43 -2.85
C GLU A 85 13.51 -6.10 -4.14
N ALA A 86 12.65 -5.44 -4.91
CA ALA A 86 12.13 -5.95 -6.18
C ALA A 86 13.25 -6.17 -7.21
N ASN A 87 14.21 -5.23 -7.28
CA ASN A 87 15.35 -5.31 -8.18
C ASN A 87 16.31 -6.45 -7.82
N GLN A 88 16.57 -6.67 -6.52
CA GLN A 88 17.40 -7.79 -6.06
C GLN A 88 16.81 -9.15 -6.40
N GLU A 89 15.48 -9.29 -6.33
CA GLU A 89 14.77 -10.53 -6.65
C GLU A 89 14.43 -10.70 -8.15
N GLY A 90 14.77 -9.71 -8.98
CA GLY A 90 14.52 -9.76 -10.43
C GLY A 90 13.04 -9.62 -10.82
N LEU A 91 12.24 -8.95 -9.99
CA LEU A 91 10.81 -8.69 -10.23
C LEU A 91 10.62 -7.50 -11.19
N VAL A 92 11.01 -7.68 -12.45
CA VAL A 92 11.14 -6.61 -13.47
C VAL A 92 9.86 -5.77 -13.62
N ASP A 93 8.69 -6.40 -13.68
CA ASP A 93 7.42 -5.69 -13.85
C ASP A 93 7.14 -4.77 -12.64
N LEU A 94 7.42 -5.25 -11.42
CA LEU A 94 7.25 -4.44 -10.20
C LEU A 94 8.28 -3.31 -10.13
N VAL A 95 9.52 -3.54 -10.54
CA VAL A 95 10.54 -2.48 -10.64
C VAL A 95 10.09 -1.36 -11.56
N GLU A 96 9.49 -1.68 -12.71
CA GLU A 96 8.94 -0.68 -13.63
C GLU A 96 7.76 0.08 -13.01
N GLU A 97 6.82 -0.63 -12.36
CA GLU A 97 5.69 -0.01 -11.67
C GLU A 97 6.13 0.93 -10.55
N ILE A 98 7.08 0.51 -9.71
CA ILE A 98 7.65 1.33 -8.62
C ILE A 98 8.32 2.57 -9.19
N THR A 99 9.13 2.41 -10.25
CA THR A 99 9.80 3.53 -10.93
C THR A 99 8.79 4.54 -11.47
N ASN A 100 7.69 4.07 -12.08
CA ASN A 100 6.62 4.93 -12.58
C ASN A 100 5.91 5.69 -11.46
N LEU A 101 5.66 5.03 -10.32
CA LEU A 101 5.09 5.67 -9.13
C LEU A 101 6.02 6.75 -8.57
N MET A 102 7.31 6.46 -8.41
CA MET A 102 8.30 7.43 -7.93
C MET A 102 8.41 8.66 -8.84
N ASN A 103 8.37 8.48 -10.16
CA ASN A 103 8.40 9.58 -11.13
C ASN A 103 7.11 10.43 -11.16
N SER A 104 6.04 9.97 -10.51
CA SER A 104 4.75 10.68 -10.43
C SER A 104 4.59 11.57 -9.20
N LEU A 105 5.54 11.50 -8.25
CA LEU A 105 5.58 12.25 -7.00
C LEU A 105 6.14 13.67 -7.16
#